data_AF-A0A258CPN6-F1
#
_entry.id   AF-A0A258CPN6-F1
#
_cell.length_a   1.000
_cell.length_b   1.000
_cell.length_c   1.000
_cell.angle_alpha   90.00
_cell.angle_beta   90.00
_cell.angle_gamma   90.00
#
_symmetry.space_group_name_H-M   'P 1'
#
loop_
_entity.id
_entity.type
_entity.pdbx_description
1 polymer ?
#
loop_
_entity_poly.entity_id
_entity_poly.type
_entity_poly.pdbx_seq_one_letter_code
_entity_poly.pdbx_strand_id
1 'polypeptide(L)'
;MREAYAITTRQLAGSRGKPVAAPWHKPHRDRLMSRELAGLFARDELYQKEAGEMGNLGADPFLSGQDGEIKNLKVSVTAPPAGGKAQVTASFRSFRQPVSVRFRMVEEGGAWKIDDIVNRVEGQDYAVRDLLTQPYECGSFMKKPCKKP
;
A
#
# COMPACT_ATOMS: atom_id res chain seq x y z
N MET A 1 -7.33 9.20 2.83
CA MET A 1 -7.77 8.50 1.58
C MET A 1 -7.78 9.35 0.33
N ARG A 2 -8.58 10.42 0.24
CA ARG A 2 -8.63 11.26 -0.97
C ARG A 2 -7.25 11.79 -1.37
N GLU A 3 -6.44 12.18 -0.39
CA GLU A 3 -5.05 12.59 -0.60
C GLU A 3 -4.17 11.50 -1.20
N ALA A 4 -4.24 10.27 -0.67
CA ALA A 4 -3.46 9.14 -1.18
C ALA A 4 -3.80 8.87 -2.65
N TYR A 5 -5.09 8.85 -3.00
CA TYR A 5 -5.51 8.69 -4.40
C TYR A 5 -5.17 9.89 -5.29
N ALA A 6 -5.12 11.11 -4.75
CA ALA A 6 -4.63 12.27 -5.51
C ALA A 6 -3.14 12.13 -5.86
N ILE A 7 -2.34 11.53 -4.98
CA ILE A 7 -0.93 11.19 -5.26
C ILE A 7 -0.87 10.09 -6.33
N THR A 8 -1.62 9.00 -6.18
CA THR A 8 -1.67 7.91 -7.18
C THR A 8 -2.09 8.41 -8.56
N THR A 9 -3.12 9.26 -8.66
CA THR A 9 -3.54 9.83 -9.95
C THR A 9 -2.45 10.68 -10.58
N ARG A 10 -1.68 11.45 -9.78
CA ARG A 10 -0.54 12.23 -10.28
C ARG A 10 0.62 11.35 -10.74
N GLN A 11 0.84 10.23 -10.05
CA GLN A 11 1.83 9.22 -10.44
C GLN A 11 1.47 8.60 -11.79
N LEU A 12 0.21 8.17 -11.94
CA LEU A 12 -0.30 7.57 -13.19
C LEU A 12 -0.32 8.54 -14.37
N ALA A 13 -0.62 9.82 -14.13
CA ALA A 13 -0.66 10.82 -15.19
C ALA A 13 0.72 11.09 -15.84
N GLY A 14 1.81 10.58 -15.24
CA GLY A 14 3.17 10.89 -15.66
C GLY A 14 3.51 12.35 -15.36
N SER A 15 4.45 12.58 -14.46
CA SER A 15 4.97 13.94 -14.25
C SER A 15 5.98 14.27 -15.33
N ARG A 16 5.95 15.51 -15.85
CA ARG A 16 6.80 16.07 -16.92
C ARG A 16 8.31 15.89 -16.64
N GLY A 17 8.83 14.66 -16.78
CA GLY A 17 10.23 14.30 -16.56
C GLY A 17 10.68 14.04 -15.11
N LYS A 18 9.77 13.92 -14.13
CA LYS A 18 10.15 13.54 -12.74
C LYS A 18 9.23 12.45 -12.20
N PRO A 19 9.73 11.32 -11.65
CA PRO A 19 8.88 10.33 -11.02
C PRO A 19 8.12 10.94 -9.83
N VAL A 20 6.82 10.68 -9.72
CA VAL A 20 6.07 10.97 -8.49
C VAL A 20 6.22 9.77 -7.57
N ALA A 21 6.70 9.99 -6.34
CA ALA A 21 6.80 8.93 -5.34
C ALA A 21 5.39 8.39 -5.03
N ALA A 22 5.26 7.07 -4.99
CA ALA A 22 3.98 6.44 -4.67
C ALA A 22 3.54 6.76 -3.23
N PRO A 23 2.24 6.62 -2.90
CA PRO A 23 1.73 6.96 -1.56
C PRO A 23 2.43 6.23 -0.39
N TRP A 24 2.99 5.04 -0.64
CA TRP A 24 3.70 4.23 0.35
C TRP A 24 5.21 4.44 0.36
N HIS A 25 5.74 5.39 -0.44
CA HIS A 25 7.13 5.83 -0.39
C HIS A 25 7.25 7.20 0.29
N LYS A 26 8.46 7.56 0.72
CA LYS A 26 8.73 8.93 1.19
C LYS A 26 8.53 9.93 0.05
N PRO A 27 8.03 11.16 0.33
CA PRO A 27 7.72 11.71 1.65
C PRO A 27 6.29 11.40 2.16
N HIS A 28 5.49 10.64 1.41
CA HIS A 28 4.06 10.46 1.69
C HIS A 28 3.77 9.41 2.76
N ARG A 29 4.55 8.32 2.77
CA ARG A 29 4.39 7.14 3.63
C ARG A 29 4.09 7.49 5.09
N ASP A 30 5.00 8.21 5.74
CA ASP A 30 4.95 8.46 7.18
C ASP A 30 3.77 9.40 7.56
N ARG A 31 3.29 10.21 6.59
CA ARG A 31 2.09 11.04 6.77
C ARG A 31 0.80 10.26 6.59
N LEU A 32 0.75 9.32 5.65
CA LEU A 32 -0.48 8.61 5.28
C LEU A 32 -0.72 7.35 6.11
N MET A 33 0.34 6.67 6.56
CA MET A 33 0.27 5.33 7.14
C MET A 33 0.51 5.34 8.66
N SER A 34 0.04 4.29 9.34
CA SER A 34 0.37 4.05 10.75
C SER A 34 1.86 3.80 10.87
N ARG A 35 2.44 4.01 12.05
CA ARG A 35 3.88 3.74 12.26
C ARG A 35 4.25 2.31 11.90
N GLU A 36 3.40 1.35 12.25
CA GLU A 36 3.63 -0.06 11.95
C GLU A 36 3.62 -0.33 10.45
N LEU A 37 2.56 0.10 9.73
CA LEU A 37 2.48 -0.13 8.28
C LEU A 37 3.59 0.61 7.54
N ALA A 38 3.90 1.85 7.93
CA ALA A 38 5.01 2.61 7.36
C ALA A 38 6.35 1.89 7.56
N GLY A 39 6.58 1.30 8.73
CA GLY A 39 7.78 0.51 9.02
C GLY A 39 7.90 -0.73 8.14
N LEU A 40 6.79 -1.41 7.85
CA LEU A 40 6.74 -2.57 6.96
C LEU A 40 7.08 -2.19 5.51
N PHE A 41 6.50 -1.11 4.99
CA PHE A 41 6.88 -0.60 3.65
C PHE A 41 8.34 -0.13 3.61
N ALA A 42 8.85 0.49 4.68
CA ALA A 42 10.25 0.90 4.76
C ALA A 42 11.20 -0.31 4.75
N ARG A 43 10.82 -1.40 5.41
CA ARG A 43 11.56 -2.66 5.39
C ARG A 43 11.63 -3.25 4.00
N ASP A 44 10.51 -3.25 3.28
CA ASP A 44 10.43 -3.76 1.91
C ASP A 44 11.24 -2.90 0.93
N GLU A 45 11.15 -1.57 1.04
CA GLU A 45 11.97 -0.63 0.28
C GLU A 45 13.48 -0.82 0.54
N LEU A 46 13.87 -1.06 1.80
CA LEU A 46 15.27 -1.35 2.13
C LEU A 46 15.72 -2.67 1.51
N TYR A 47 14.87 -3.71 1.53
CA TYR A 47 15.18 -4.99 0.90
C TYR A 47 15.45 -4.83 -0.59
N GLN A 48 14.53 -4.18 -1.31
CA GLN A 48 14.69 -3.92 -2.74
C GLN A 48 15.99 -3.18 -3.04
N LYS A 49 16.37 -2.21 -2.20
CA LYS A 49 17.60 -1.44 -2.35
C LYS A 49 18.88 -2.26 -2.07
N GLU A 50 18.88 -3.11 -1.06
CA GLU A 50 20.08 -3.86 -0.64
C GLU A 50 20.26 -5.15 -1.45
N ALA A 51 19.18 -5.85 -1.75
CA ALA A 51 19.18 -7.10 -2.49
C ALA A 51 19.20 -6.90 -4.01
N GLY A 52 18.64 -5.79 -4.50
CA GLY A 52 18.34 -5.62 -5.93
C GLY A 52 17.20 -6.53 -6.43
N GLU A 53 16.52 -7.21 -5.52
CA GLU A 53 15.43 -8.15 -5.79
C GLU A 53 14.07 -7.47 -5.64
N MET A 54 13.04 -8.10 -6.23
CA MET A 54 11.65 -7.69 -5.97
C MET A 54 11.30 -7.94 -4.49
N GLY A 55 10.71 -6.94 -3.83
CA GLY A 55 10.21 -7.09 -2.47
C GLY A 55 8.95 -7.97 -2.40
N ASN A 56 8.31 -8.02 -1.24
CA ASN A 56 7.09 -8.81 -1.04
C ASN A 56 5.87 -8.21 -1.78
N LEU A 57 5.98 -6.96 -2.25
CA LEU A 57 4.95 -6.31 -3.04
C LEU A 57 5.32 -6.32 -4.52
N GLY A 58 4.62 -7.18 -5.28
CA GLY A 58 4.70 -7.23 -6.75
C GLY A 58 3.64 -6.37 -7.46
N ALA A 59 2.84 -5.58 -6.74
CA ALA A 59 1.73 -4.78 -7.30
C ALA A 59 1.53 -3.48 -6.53
N ASP A 60 0.90 -2.48 -7.16
CA ASP A 60 0.47 -1.25 -6.50
C ASP A 60 -0.74 -1.55 -5.59
N PRO A 61 -0.61 -1.40 -4.27
CA PRO A 61 -1.68 -1.72 -3.33
C PRO A 61 -2.88 -0.76 -3.43
N PHE A 62 -2.71 0.46 -3.94
CA PHE A 62 -3.82 1.41 -4.17
C PHE A 62 -4.59 1.14 -5.46
N LEU A 63 -3.98 0.42 -6.40
CA LEU A 63 -4.61 -0.02 -7.65
C LEU A 63 -5.13 -1.45 -7.61
N SER A 64 -4.68 -2.26 -6.63
CA SER A 64 -4.94 -3.70 -6.60
C SER A 64 -4.38 -4.42 -7.83
N GLY A 65 -3.26 -3.96 -8.36
CA GLY A 65 -2.65 -4.46 -9.60
C GLY A 65 -1.33 -3.76 -9.92
N GLN A 66 -0.61 -4.28 -10.92
CA GLN A 66 0.69 -3.73 -11.36
C GLN A 66 0.56 -2.40 -12.10
N ASP A 67 -0.51 -2.24 -12.89
CA ASP A 67 -0.81 -1.04 -13.65
C ASP A 67 -2.32 -0.78 -13.64
N GLY A 68 -2.71 0.46 -13.94
CA GLY A 68 -4.11 0.85 -13.91
C GLY A 68 -4.38 2.30 -14.24
N GLU A 69 -5.67 2.61 -14.30
CA GLU A 69 -6.17 3.97 -14.31
C GLU A 69 -7.20 4.15 -13.20
N ILE A 70 -7.30 5.37 -12.67
CA ILE A 70 -8.33 5.72 -11.69
C ILE A 70 -9.37 6.59 -12.38
N LYS A 71 -10.51 5.99 -12.72
CA LYS A 71 -11.68 6.71 -13.24
C LYS A 71 -12.85 6.60 -12.27
N ASN A 72 -13.64 7.67 -12.14
CA ASN A 72 -14.84 7.72 -11.30
C ASN A 72 -14.60 7.30 -9.84
N LEU A 73 -13.51 7.78 -9.23
CA LEU A 73 -13.16 7.47 -7.85
C LEU A 73 -14.28 7.87 -6.89
N LYS A 74 -14.73 6.90 -6.10
CA LYS A 74 -15.63 7.06 -4.96
C LYS A 74 -14.93 6.54 -3.72
N VAL A 75 -14.94 7.33 -2.65
CA VAL A 75 -14.39 6.95 -1.35
C VAL A 75 -15.53 7.02 -0.34
N SER A 76 -15.80 5.90 0.32
CA SER A 76 -16.85 5.78 1.33
C SER A 76 -16.32 5.15 2.62
N VAL A 77 -16.78 5.64 3.76
CA VAL A 77 -16.57 4.99 5.05
C VAL A 77 -17.58 3.86 5.15
N THR A 78 -17.12 2.62 5.22
CA THR A 78 -17.98 1.42 5.19
C THR A 78 -18.34 0.89 6.57
N ALA A 79 -17.58 1.28 7.59
CA ALA A 79 -17.90 1.01 8.99
C ALA A 79 -17.73 2.30 9.81
N PRO A 80 -18.68 2.65 10.69
CA PRO A 80 -18.53 3.79 11.59
C PRO A 80 -17.23 3.71 12.38
N PRO A 81 -16.51 4.82 12.56
CA PRO A 81 -15.34 4.84 13.41
C PRO A 81 -15.69 4.38 14.84
N ALA A 82 -15.01 3.35 15.34
CA ALA A 82 -15.23 2.81 16.67
C ALA A 82 -13.88 2.37 17.27
N GLY A 83 -13.62 2.78 18.52
CA GLY A 83 -12.38 2.42 19.23
C GLY A 83 -11.11 2.84 18.48
N GLY A 84 -11.11 4.01 17.84
CA GLY A 84 -9.98 4.49 17.04
C GLY A 84 -9.71 3.69 15.76
N LYS A 85 -10.68 2.90 15.28
CA LYS A 85 -10.59 2.14 14.02
C LYS A 85 -11.73 2.51 13.08
N ALA A 86 -11.46 2.52 11.77
CA ALA A 86 -12.48 2.71 10.75
C ALA A 86 -12.18 1.85 9.52
N GLN A 87 -13.20 1.57 8.71
CA GLN A 87 -13.02 0.94 7.40
C GLN A 87 -13.43 1.92 6.30
N VAL A 88 -12.58 2.04 5.29
CA VAL A 88 -12.82 2.91 4.14
C VAL A 88 -12.65 2.09 2.88
N THR A 89 -13.58 2.24 1.94
CA THR A 89 -13.49 1.61 0.62
C THR A 89 -13.30 2.69 -0.43
N ALA A 90 -12.32 2.49 -1.30
CA ALA A 90 -12.19 3.23 -2.54
C ALA A 90 -12.63 2.36 -3.70
N SER A 91 -13.57 2.86 -4.49
CA SER A 91 -14.06 2.18 -5.68
C SER A 91 -13.85 3.08 -6.90
N PHE A 92 -13.30 2.50 -7.96
CA PHE A 92 -13.02 3.21 -9.22
C PHE A 92 -13.10 2.23 -10.39
N ARG A 93 -12.98 2.74 -11.61
CA ARG A 93 -12.80 1.93 -12.81
C ARG A 93 -11.35 2.00 -13.27
N SER A 94 -10.77 0.83 -13.55
CA SER A 94 -9.46 0.65 -14.18
C SER A 94 -9.65 -0.24 -15.41
N PHE A 95 -9.17 0.18 -16.58
CA PHE A 95 -9.32 -0.57 -17.86
C PHE A 95 -10.74 -1.13 -18.10
N ARG A 96 -11.77 -0.31 -17.82
CA ARG A 96 -13.21 -0.66 -17.89
C ARG A 96 -13.71 -1.68 -16.86
N GLN A 97 -12.84 -2.23 -16.01
CA GLN A 97 -13.21 -3.13 -14.91
C GLN A 97 -13.46 -2.34 -13.62
N PRO A 98 -14.47 -2.70 -12.82
CA PRO A 98 -14.65 -2.13 -11.49
C PRO A 98 -13.57 -2.66 -10.54
N VAL A 99 -12.90 -1.75 -9.84
CA VAL A 99 -11.90 -2.06 -8.82
C VAL A 99 -12.39 -1.52 -7.48
N SER A 100 -12.19 -2.29 -6.42
CA SER A 100 -12.49 -1.91 -5.04
C SER A 100 -11.30 -2.24 -4.16
N VAL A 101 -10.76 -1.22 -3.49
CA VAL A 101 -9.69 -1.36 -2.51
C VAL A 101 -10.21 -0.97 -1.14
N ARG A 102 -10.04 -1.85 -0.17
CA ARG A 102 -10.47 -1.61 1.21
C ARG A 102 -9.27 -1.22 2.05
N PHE A 103 -9.51 -0.29 2.96
CA PHE A 103 -8.49 0.25 3.84
C PHE A 103 -8.97 0.11 5.27
N ARG A 104 -8.11 -0.49 6.10
CA ARG A 104 -8.27 -0.46 7.56
C ARG A 104 -7.55 0.78 8.06
N MET A 105 -8.28 1.60 8.78
CA MET A 105 -7.81 2.87 9.32
C MET A 105 -7.63 2.77 10.82
N VAL A 106 -6.63 3.45 11.35
CA VAL A 106 -6.42 3.65 12.78
C VAL A 106 -6.24 5.14 13.10
N GLU A 107 -6.74 5.59 14.23
CA GLU A 107 -6.44 6.90 14.77
C GLU A 107 -5.11 6.84 15.54
N GLU A 108 -4.10 7.54 15.04
CA GLU A 108 -2.76 7.57 15.63
C GLU A 108 -2.25 9.01 15.66
N GLY A 109 -1.88 9.49 16.84
CA GLY A 109 -1.36 10.85 17.01
C GLY A 109 -2.36 11.96 16.63
N GLY A 110 -3.66 11.71 16.83
CA GLY A 110 -4.74 12.65 16.50
C GLY A 110 -5.07 12.73 15.00
N ALA A 111 -4.59 11.79 14.19
CA ALA A 111 -4.88 11.72 12.76
C ALA A 111 -5.28 10.30 12.34
N TRP A 112 -6.17 10.21 11.36
CA TRP A 112 -6.51 8.93 10.73
C TRP A 112 -5.41 8.48 9.78
N LYS A 113 -4.87 7.29 10.03
CA LYS A 113 -3.78 6.66 9.30
C LYS A 113 -4.23 5.35 8.67
N ILE A 114 -3.62 5.01 7.55
CA ILE A 114 -3.80 3.70 6.91
C ILE A 114 -3.01 2.67 7.70
N ASP A 115 -3.68 1.68 8.25
CA ASP A 115 -3.06 0.60 9.02
C ASP A 115 -2.91 -0.70 8.22
N ASP A 116 -3.79 -0.90 7.23
CA ASP A 116 -3.71 -2.01 6.30
C ASP A 116 -4.49 -1.70 5.01
N ILE A 117 -4.11 -2.37 3.93
CA ILE A 117 -4.77 -2.29 2.62
C ILE A 117 -5.18 -3.71 2.25
N VAL A 118 -6.47 -3.92 1.99
CA VAL A 118 -7.03 -5.21 1.61
C VAL A 118 -7.41 -5.16 0.15
N ASN A 119 -6.59 -5.85 -0.65
CA ASN A 119 -6.74 -5.98 -2.09
C ASN A 119 -7.48 -7.27 -2.44
N ARG A 120 -7.93 -7.36 -3.69
CA ARG A 120 -8.61 -8.55 -4.22
C ARG A 120 -8.01 -8.94 -5.56
N VAL A 121 -7.62 -10.21 -5.69
CA VAL A 121 -7.14 -10.83 -6.93
C VAL A 121 -7.89 -12.14 -7.12
N GLU A 122 -8.44 -12.36 -8.32
CA GLU A 122 -9.21 -13.57 -8.67
C GLU A 122 -10.31 -13.94 -7.65
N GLY A 123 -10.95 -12.94 -7.07
CA GLY A 123 -12.01 -13.13 -6.07
C GLY A 123 -11.52 -13.39 -4.64
N GLN A 124 -10.22 -13.57 -4.44
CA GLN A 124 -9.60 -13.79 -3.14
C GLN A 124 -9.07 -12.48 -2.56
N ASP A 125 -9.34 -12.28 -1.28
CA ASP A 125 -8.86 -11.11 -0.53
C ASP A 125 -7.49 -11.41 0.09
N TYR A 126 -6.58 -10.44 0.01
CA TYR A 126 -5.32 -10.49 0.74
C TYR A 126 -5.03 -9.14 1.39
N ALA A 127 -4.42 -9.19 2.57
CA ALA A 127 -3.93 -8.00 3.26
C ALA A 127 -2.49 -7.71 2.82
N VAL A 128 -2.25 -6.46 2.44
CA VAL A 128 -0.91 -5.96 2.09
C VAL A 128 0.01 -6.03 3.29
N ARG A 129 -0.50 -5.81 4.51
CA ARG A 129 0.25 -6.04 5.74
C ARG A 129 0.75 -7.49 5.85
N ASP A 130 -0.06 -8.47 5.49
CA ASP A 130 0.32 -9.90 5.58
C ASP A 130 1.40 -10.29 4.56
N LEU A 131 1.40 -9.67 3.37
CA LEU A 131 2.49 -9.81 2.40
C LEU A 131 3.77 -9.16 2.93
N LEU A 132 3.66 -7.93 3.42
CA LEU A 132 4.80 -7.20 3.92
C LEU A 132 5.42 -7.84 5.16
N THR A 133 4.69 -8.63 5.94
CA THR A 133 5.21 -9.35 7.11
C THR A 133 5.97 -10.63 6.76
N GLN A 134 5.79 -11.18 5.55
CA GLN A 134 6.48 -12.40 5.11
C GLN A 134 8.01 -12.27 5.22
N PRO A 135 8.70 -13.37 5.53
CA PRO A 135 10.16 -13.40 5.48
C PRO A 135 10.64 -13.20 4.03
N TYR A 136 11.79 -12.56 3.87
CA TYR A 136 12.47 -12.50 2.58
C TYR A 136 13.36 -13.73 2.38
N GLU A 137 13.56 -14.12 1.13
CA GLU A 137 14.48 -15.21 0.76
C GLU A 137 15.88 -14.98 1.36
N CYS A 138 16.45 -16.08 1.83
CA CYS A 138 17.57 -16.06 2.76
C CYS A 138 18.90 -15.76 2.03
N GLY A 139 19.65 -14.76 2.52
CA GLY A 139 20.92 -14.30 1.92
C GLY A 139 20.89 -12.88 1.36
N SER A 140 19.69 -12.31 1.18
CA SER A 140 19.48 -11.02 0.54
C SER A 140 19.22 -9.85 1.51
N PHE A 141 19.09 -10.11 2.83
CA PHE A 141 18.71 -9.07 3.80
C PHE A 141 19.41 -9.19 5.17
N MET A 142 19.94 -8.06 5.68
CA MET A 142 20.47 -7.88 7.05
C MET A 142 21.68 -8.75 7.49
N LYS A 143 22.49 -9.30 6.57
CA LYS A 143 23.74 -10.04 6.88
C LYS A 143 23.61 -11.13 7.98
N LYS A 144 22.41 -11.67 8.21
CA LYS A 144 22.22 -12.75 9.19
C LYS A 144 22.45 -14.10 8.51
N PRO A 145 23.29 -14.98 9.09
CA PRO A 145 23.54 -16.31 8.53
C PRO A 145 22.27 -17.16 8.61
N CYS A 146 21.90 -17.76 7.48
CA CYS A 146 20.78 -18.69 7.38
C CYS A 146 21.08 -19.96 8.20
N LYS A 147 20.25 -20.27 9.19
CA LYS A 147 20.18 -21.64 9.72
C LYS A 147 19.28 -22.45 8.78
N LYS A 148 19.86 -23.41 8.06
CA LYS A 148 19.08 -24.47 7.39
C LYS A 148 18.41 -25.36 8.46
N PRO A 149 17.17 -25.84 8.22
CA PRO A 149 16.59 -26.93 8.99
C PRO A 149 17.38 -28.23 8.82
#